data_AF-A0AAJ3F4B7-F1
#
_entry.id   AF-A0AAJ3F4B7-F1
#
_cell.length_a   1.000
_cell.length_b   1.000
_cell.length_c   1.000
_cell.angle_alpha   90.00
_cell.angle_beta   90.00
_cell.angle_gamma   90.00
#
_symmetry.space_group_name_H-M   'P 1'
#
loop_
_entity.id
_entity.type
_entity.pdbx_description
1 polymer ?
#
loop_
_entity_poly.entity_id
_entity_poly.type
_entity_poly.pdbx_seq_one_letter_code
_entity_poly.pdbx_strand_id
1 'polypeptide(L)' 'AHQIDSQGAVCTMLPAGPETLSQESEQDYQVMGRPWGEVEALILEHGWVPVLKSPIRVHRSLARMVVVCHPAD' A
#
# COMPACT_ATOMS: atom_id res chain seq x y z
N ALA A 1 16.89 -18.75 11.29
CA ALA A 1 16.06 -17.62 10.85
C ALA A 1 15.23 -18.10 9.66
N HIS A 2 13.91 -17.85 9.66
CA HIS A 2 13.10 -18.12 8.47
C HIS A 2 13.33 -16.97 7.49
N GLN A 3 13.95 -17.26 6.33
CA GLN A 3 14.14 -16.30 5.26
C GLN A 3 12.81 -16.09 4.53
N ILE A 4 12.53 -14.86 4.11
CA ILE A 4 11.43 -14.57 3.20
C ILE A 4 11.82 -15.12 1.82
N ASP A 5 10.93 -15.87 1.19
CA ASP A 5 11.16 -16.38 -0.16
C ASP A 5 11.28 -15.21 -1.15
N SER A 6 12.42 -15.09 -1.83
CA SER A 6 12.71 -14.06 -2.84
C SER A 6 11.71 -13.98 -3.99
N GLN A 7 10.93 -15.04 -4.24
CA GLN A 7 9.87 -15.06 -5.26
C GLN A 7 8.48 -14.84 -4.66
N GLY A 8 8.41 -14.59 -3.35
CA GLY A 8 7.18 -14.32 -2.65
C GLY A 8 6.49 -13.04 -3.12
N ALA A 9 5.18 -12.99 -2.92
CA ALA A 9 4.40 -11.78 -3.07
C ALA A 9 3.34 -11.72 -1.97
N VAL A 10 3.14 -10.52 -1.42
CA VAL A 10 2.02 -10.23 -0.52
C VAL A 10 1.11 -9.23 -1.20
N CYS A 11 -0.18 -9.56 -1.28
CA CYS A 11 -1.22 -8.66 -1.72
C CYS A 11 -2.14 -8.35 -0.54
N THR A 12 -2.33 -7.07 -0.23
CA THR A 12 -3.17 -6.65 0.89
C THR A 12 -3.95 -5.38 0.57
N MET A 13 -4.99 -5.13 1.36
CA MET A 13 -5.82 -3.93 1.28
C MET A 13 -5.64 -3.10 2.55
N LEU A 14 -5.10 -1.90 2.42
CA LEU A 14 -4.93 -0.96 3.52
C LEU A 14 -6.14 -0.02 3.63
N PRO A 15 -6.58 0.33 4.85
CA PRO A 15 -7.60 1.35 5.08
C PRO A 15 -7.23 2.68 4.39
N ALA A 16 -8.18 3.26 3.67
CA ALA A 16 -8.04 4.58 3.04
C ALA A 16 -9.40 5.30 3.05
N GLY A 17 -9.37 6.63 3.02
CA GLY A 17 -10.59 7.43 2.90
C GLY A 17 -11.05 7.57 1.44
N PRO A 18 -12.35 7.84 1.19
CA PRO A 18 -12.90 7.96 -0.17
C PRO A 18 -12.23 9.05 -1.03
N GLU A 19 -11.66 10.08 -0.42
CA GLU A 19 -10.87 11.14 -1.06
C GLU A 19 -9.69 10.60 -1.86
N THR A 20 -9.12 9.46 -1.44
CA THR A 20 -7.99 8.77 -2.10
C THR A 20 -8.32 8.36 -3.54
N LEU A 21 -9.60 8.16 -3.87
CA LEU A 21 -10.04 7.79 -5.22
C LEU A 21 -10.00 8.95 -6.21
N SER A 22 -9.91 10.19 -5.72
CA SER A 22 -9.92 11.42 -6.52
C SER A 22 -8.54 12.05 -6.64
N GLN A 23 -7.54 11.53 -5.92
CA GLN A 23 -6.17 12.01 -5.99
C GLN A 23 -5.51 11.50 -7.27
N GLU A 24 -4.82 12.39 -7.97
CA GLU A 24 -3.94 12.00 -9.08
C GLU A 24 -2.69 11.32 -8.52
N SER A 25 -2.07 10.42 -9.28
CA SER A 25 -0.95 9.58 -8.84
C SER A 25 0.29 10.34 -8.35
N GLU A 26 0.38 11.64 -8.63
CA GLU A 26 1.45 12.53 -8.17
C GLU A 26 1.20 13.07 -6.74
N GLN A 27 0.00 12.93 -6.19
CA GLN A 27 -0.32 13.33 -4.82
C GLN A 27 -0.05 12.22 -3.82
N ASP A 28 0.45 12.60 -2.64
CA ASP A 28 0.72 11.67 -1.54
C ASP A 28 -0.61 11.20 -0.92
N TYR A 29 -1.01 9.97 -1.26
CA TYR A 29 -2.29 9.39 -0.84
C TYR A 29 -2.41 9.31 0.68
N GLN A 30 -3.61 9.53 1.23
CA GLN A 30 -3.87 9.31 2.66
C GLN A 30 -4.29 7.85 2.92
N VAL A 31 -3.37 7.06 3.46
CA VAL A 31 -3.54 5.62 3.73
C VAL A 31 -3.27 5.35 5.20
N MET A 32 -4.17 4.63 5.87
CA MET A 32 -4.10 4.38 7.32
C MET A 32 -4.01 5.66 8.19
N GLY A 33 -4.53 6.78 7.69
CA GLY A 33 -4.43 8.09 8.35
C GLY A 33 -3.05 8.73 8.27
N ARG A 34 -2.21 8.31 7.32
CA ARG A 34 -0.85 8.82 7.08
C ARG A 34 -0.62 9.09 5.59
N PRO A 35 0.32 9.96 5.23
CA PRO A 35 0.80 10.06 3.85
C PRO A 35 1.40 8.73 3.36
N TRP A 36 1.21 8.39 2.09
CA TRP A 36 1.69 7.14 1.50
C TRP A 36 3.20 7.01 1.65
N GLY A 37 3.97 8.10 1.50
CA GLY A 37 5.42 8.06 1.69
C GLY A 37 5.85 7.49 3.06
N GLU A 38 5.12 7.78 4.13
CA GLU A 38 5.39 7.21 5.46
C GLU A 38 5.02 5.73 5.53
N VAL A 39 3.90 5.34 4.92
CA VAL A 39 3.45 3.93 4.87
C VAL A 39 4.43 3.09 4.05
N GLU A 40 4.90 3.60 2.93
CA GLU A 40 5.88 2.96 2.04
C GLU A 40 7.22 2.75 2.77
N ALA A 41 7.70 3.75 3.51
CA ALA A 41 8.90 3.62 4.33
C ALA A 41 8.76 2.53 5.40
N LEU A 42 7.60 2.45 6.07
CA LEU A 42 7.33 1.39 7.05
C LEU A 42 7.29 0.00 6.40
N ILE A 43 6.66 -0.14 5.23
CA ILE A 43 6.63 -1.43 4.52
C ILE A 43 8.06 -1.87 4.16
N LEU A 44 8.90 -0.94 3.70
CA LEU A 44 10.30 -1.17 3.38
C LEU A 44 11.13 -1.59 4.59
N GLU A 45 10.95 -0.92 5.73
CA GLU A 45 11.62 -1.26 7.00
C GLU A 45 11.33 -2.71 7.44
N HIS A 46 10.16 -3.24 7.07
CA HIS A 46 9.73 -4.60 7.40
C HIS A 46 10.12 -5.65 6.34
N GLY A 47 11.01 -5.29 5.40
CA GLY A 47 11.56 -6.23 4.42
C GLY A 47 10.66 -6.47 3.21
N TRP A 48 9.81 -5.51 2.86
CA TRP A 48 8.92 -5.60 1.70
C TRP A 48 9.01 -4.35 0.83
N VAL A 49 9.01 -4.50 -0.49
CA VAL A 49 9.01 -3.40 -1.45
C VAL A 49 7.64 -3.32 -2.14
N PRO A 50 6.87 -2.23 -1.95
CA PRO A 50 5.65 -2.02 -2.73
C PRO A 50 5.96 -1.84 -4.22
N VAL A 51 5.37 -2.69 -5.06
CA VAL A 51 5.52 -2.62 -6.53
C VAL A 51 4.24 -2.20 -7.24
N LEU A 52 3.11 -2.25 -6.54
CA LEU A 52 1.83 -1.73 -6.99
C LEU A 52 1.12 -1.07 -5.82
N LYS A 53 0.54 0.10 -6.07
CA LYS A 53 -0.42 0.76 -5.20
C LYS A 53 -1.58 1.27 -6.03
N SER A 54 -2.81 0.90 -5.67
CA SER A 54 -4.00 1.31 -6.42
C SER A 54 -5.17 1.57 -5.48
N PRO A 55 -5.72 2.80 -5.45
CA PRO A 55 -6.91 3.07 -4.67
C PRO A 55 -8.14 2.44 -5.33
N ILE A 56 -8.88 1.66 -4.57
CA ILE A 56 -10.11 0.99 -5.03
C ILE A 56 -11.31 1.44 -4.20
N ARG A 57 -12.47 1.57 -4.86
CA ARG A 57 -13.75 1.79 -4.18
C ARG A 57 -14.29 0.44 -3.73
N VAL A 58 -14.56 0.28 -2.44
CA VAL A 58 -15.15 -0.96 -1.89
C VAL A 58 -16.62 -0.79 -1.51
N HIS A 59 -17.06 0.44 -1.25
CA HIS A 59 -18.45 0.82 -1.04
C HIS A 59 -18.63 2.31 -1.40
N ARG A 60 -19.87 2.83 -1.46
CA ARG A 60 -20.13 4.24 -1.82
C ARG A 60 -19.38 5.26 -0.96
N SER A 61 -19.03 4.89 0.27
CA SER A 61 -18.36 5.75 1.26
C SER A 61 -17.04 5.17 1.78
N LEU A 62 -16.55 4.09 1.17
CA LEU A 62 -15.33 3.40 1.63
C LEU A 62 -14.40 3.14 0.45
N ALA A 63 -13.14 3.46 0.64
CA ALA A 63 -12.04 3.11 -0.25
C ALA A 63 -11.01 2.23 0.48
N ARG A 64 -10.15 1.58 -0.29
CA ARG A 64 -8.98 0.86 0.19
C ARG A 64 -7.81 1.12 -0.75
N MET A 65 -6.59 1.07 -0.23
CA MET A 65 -5.40 1.00 -1.05
C MET A 65 -5.05 -0.47 -1.24
N VAL A 66 -5.15 -0.99 -2.46
CA VAL A 66 -4.57 -2.29 -2.80
C VAL A 66 -3.08 -2.11 -2.97
N VAL A 67 -2.30 -2.91 -2.25
CA VAL A 67 -0.84 -2.90 -2.34
C VAL A 67 -0.35 -4.31 -2.65
N VAL A 68 0.55 -4.42 -3.61
CA VAL A 68 1.33 -5.64 -3.87
C VAL A 68 2.78 -5.37 -3.52
N CYS A 69 3.35 -6.25 -2.72
CA CYS A 69 4.74 -6.16 -2.29
C CYS A 69 5.52 -7.41 -2.67
N HIS A 70 6.78 -7.21 -3.02
CA HIS A 70 7.81 -8.27 -3.08
C HIS A 70 8.73 -8.16 -1.86
N PRO A 71 9.43 -9.24 -1.49
CA PRO A 71 10.49 -9.17 -0.49
C PRO A 71 11.51 -8.08 -0.88
N ALA A 72 11.99 -7.34 0.10
CA ALA A 72 13.21 -6.56 -0.06
C ALA A 72 14.40 -7.52 -0.10
N ASP A 73 15.40 -7.21 -0.95
CA ASP A 73 16.60 -8.02 -1.17
C ASP A 73 17.32 -8.44 0.12
#